data_AF-A0A8T1ZMP2-F1
#
_entry.id   AF-A0A8T1ZMP2-F1
#
_cell.length_a   1.000
_cell.length_b   1.000
_cell.length_c   1.000
_cell.angle_alpha   90.00
_cell.angle_beta   90.00
_cell.angle_gamma   90.00
#
_symmetry.space_group_name_H-M   'P 1'
#
loop_
_entity.id
_entity.type
_entity.pdbx_description
1 polymer ?
#
loop_
_entity_poly.entity_id
_entity_poly.type
_entity_poly.pdbx_seq_one_letter_code
_entity_poly.pdbx_strand_id
1 'polypeptide(L)'
;MPVSELMAGAALGLALQVLHDAIKKAKDRSLTTRCILDRLDATIFRITPLVAQVDKLSEEVEDSPRKVIEDLKHLLEKAVSLVEAYAELRRRNLLKKFRYKRRIKELEASLRWMIDVDVQVNQWVDIKELMAKMSEMNTKLDEITRQPTDCICFKSDHSTSQSSNQDIVEETDRSLEENVECLSDGSKPKIDIHIYWSSRKRNKDREIRFVLK
;
A
#
# COMPACT_ATOMS: atom_id res chain seq x y z
N MET A 1 -5.07 -24.73 -20.74
CA MET A 1 -5.46 -23.63 -19.83
C MET A 1 -5.27 -24.11 -18.41
N PRO A 2 -4.38 -23.50 -17.62
CA PRO A 2 -4.14 -23.96 -16.26
C PRO A 2 -5.26 -23.43 -15.34
N VAL A 3 -5.86 -24.34 -14.58
CA VAL A 3 -6.98 -24.09 -13.65
C VAL A 3 -6.51 -23.32 -12.40
N SER A 4 -5.23 -22.95 -12.33
CA SER A 4 -4.59 -22.33 -11.16
C SER A 4 -4.88 -20.84 -10.98
N GLU A 5 -5.17 -20.11 -12.06
CA GLU A 5 -5.36 -18.65 -12.01
C GLU A 5 -6.80 -18.22 -11.73
N LEU A 6 -7.79 -18.96 -12.24
CA LEU A 6 -9.21 -18.81 -11.90
C LEU A 6 -9.53 -19.05 -10.41
N MET A 7 -8.57 -19.54 -9.64
CA MET A 7 -8.69 -19.77 -8.20
C MET A 7 -8.19 -18.61 -7.35
N ALA A 8 -7.38 -17.68 -7.89
CA ALA A 8 -6.66 -16.72 -7.07
C ALA A 8 -7.59 -15.72 -6.37
N GLY A 9 -8.48 -15.04 -7.08
CA GLY A 9 -9.42 -14.12 -6.45
C GLY A 9 -10.60 -14.83 -5.78
N ALA A 10 -10.99 -16.04 -6.22
CA ALA A 10 -11.91 -16.89 -5.46
C ALA A 10 -11.34 -17.26 -4.06
N ALA A 11 -10.06 -17.67 -4.00
CA ALA A 11 -9.38 -17.99 -2.75
C ALA A 11 -9.20 -16.75 -1.86
N LEU A 12 -8.83 -15.61 -2.45
CA LEU A 12 -8.75 -14.33 -1.73
C LEU A 12 -10.12 -13.89 -1.21
N GLY A 13 -11.18 -14.05 -2.00
CA GLY A 13 -12.56 -13.74 -1.61
C GLY A 13 -13.03 -14.59 -0.42
N LEU A 14 -12.73 -15.89 -0.44
CA LEU A 14 -12.96 -16.78 0.69
C LEU A 14 -12.17 -16.33 1.94
N ALA A 15 -10.88 -16.01 1.78
CA ALA A 15 -10.05 -15.55 2.89
C ALA A 15 -10.57 -14.25 3.51
N LEU A 16 -11.02 -13.29 2.69
CA LEU A 16 -11.64 -12.05 3.15
C LEU A 16 -12.94 -12.32 3.93
N GLN A 17 -13.79 -13.23 3.44
CA GLN A 17 -15.03 -13.60 4.11
C GLN A 17 -14.78 -14.25 5.47
N VAL A 18 -13.88 -15.25 5.52
CA VAL A 18 -13.48 -15.93 6.76
C VAL A 18 -12.91 -14.91 7.77
N LEU A 19 -12.09 -13.98 7.29
CA LEU A 19 -11.51 -12.94 8.14
C LEU A 19 -12.57 -11.99 8.71
N HIS A 20 -13.54 -11.56 7.90
CA HIS A 20 -14.65 -10.71 8.35
C HIS A 20 -15.46 -11.41 9.46
N ASP A 21 -15.76 -12.71 9.30
CA ASP A 21 -16.47 -13.48 10.31
C ASP A 21 -15.65 -13.68 11.60
N ALA A 22 -14.34 -13.93 11.47
CA ALA A 22 -13.42 -13.99 12.59
C ALA A 22 -13.36 -12.67 13.37
N ILE A 23 -13.32 -11.54 12.66
CA ILE A 23 -13.32 -10.19 13.24
C ILE A 23 -14.61 -9.94 14.02
N LYS A 24 -15.77 -10.27 13.45
CA LYS A 24 -17.07 -10.14 14.12
C LYS A 24 -17.09 -10.92 15.43
N LYS A 25 -16.69 -12.20 15.40
CA LYS A 25 -16.57 -13.06 16.59
C LYS A 25 -15.58 -12.51 17.62
N ALA A 26 -14.46 -11.93 17.19
CA ALA A 26 -13.47 -11.34 18.08
C ALA A 26 -13.96 -10.05 18.77
N LYS A 27 -14.73 -9.21 18.06
CA LYS A 27 -15.34 -7.98 18.60
C LYS A 27 -16.31 -8.31 19.74
N ASP A 28 -17.15 -9.34 19.57
CA ASP A 28 -18.11 -9.77 20.60
C ASP A 28 -17.44 -10.24 21.90
N ARG A 29 -16.20 -10.74 21.81
CA ARG A 29 -15.46 -11.27 22.96
C ARG A 29 -14.62 -10.24 23.71
N SER A 30 -14.37 -9.06 23.13
CA SER A 30 -13.46 -8.09 23.74
C SER A 30 -13.65 -6.65 23.24
N LEU A 31 -14.20 -5.80 24.12
CA LEU A 31 -14.39 -4.37 23.85
C LEU A 31 -13.07 -3.58 23.70
N THR A 32 -12.00 -3.99 24.40
CA THR A 32 -10.71 -3.25 24.39
C THR A 32 -9.91 -3.39 23.10
N THR A 33 -10.30 -4.34 22.25
CA THR A 33 -9.75 -4.56 20.90
C THR A 33 -10.73 -4.18 19.81
N ARG A 34 -11.93 -3.72 20.15
CA ARG A 34 -12.96 -3.37 19.18
C ARG A 34 -12.45 -2.35 18.17
N CYS A 35 -11.86 -1.24 18.65
CA CYS A 35 -11.28 -0.22 17.79
C CYS A 35 -10.24 -0.75 16.78
N ILE A 36 -9.36 -1.68 17.18
CA ILE A 36 -8.36 -2.20 16.25
C ILE A 36 -8.95 -3.20 15.26
N LEU A 37 -9.93 -3.97 15.70
CA LEU A 37 -10.67 -4.90 14.86
C LEU A 37 -11.56 -4.14 13.86
N ASP A 38 -12.18 -3.03 14.26
CA ASP A 38 -12.95 -2.14 13.38
C ASP A 38 -12.06 -1.53 12.29
N ARG A 39 -10.83 -1.13 12.64
CA ARG A 39 -9.85 -0.65 11.66
C ARG A 39 -9.46 -1.72 10.66
N LEU A 40 -9.17 -2.93 11.14
CA LEU A 40 -8.84 -4.06 10.27
C LEU A 40 -10.00 -4.38 9.32
N ASP A 41 -11.23 -4.37 9.84
CA ASP A 41 -12.47 -4.57 9.09
C ASP A 41 -12.63 -3.53 7.96
N ALA A 42 -12.38 -2.25 8.27
CA ALA A 42 -12.42 -1.17 7.29
C ALA A 42 -11.32 -1.32 6.22
N THR A 43 -10.12 -1.79 6.59
CA THR A 43 -9.06 -2.08 5.62
C THR A 43 -9.47 -3.22 4.70
N ILE A 44 -10.06 -4.30 5.23
CA ILE A 44 -10.58 -5.44 4.44
C ILE A 44 -11.64 -4.98 3.45
N PHE A 45 -12.60 -4.15 3.89
CA PHE A 45 -13.65 -3.61 3.03
C PHE A 45 -13.08 -2.81 1.85
N ARG A 46 -11.95 -2.12 2.05
CA ARG A 46 -11.24 -1.41 0.98
C ARG A 46 -10.49 -2.35 0.03
N ILE A 47 -10.02 -3.50 0.50
CA ILE A 47 -9.33 -4.51 -0.31
C ILE A 47 -10.32 -5.30 -1.17
N THR A 48 -11.52 -5.57 -0.69
CA THR A 48 -12.54 -6.37 -1.40
C THR A 48 -12.74 -6.00 -2.88
N PRO A 49 -12.92 -4.72 -3.26
CA PRO A 49 -13.07 -4.36 -4.66
C PRO A 49 -11.80 -4.59 -5.49
N LEU A 50 -10.60 -4.51 -4.89
CA LEU A 50 -9.33 -4.79 -5.56
C LEU A 50 -9.19 -6.27 -5.89
N VAL A 51 -9.58 -7.14 -4.95
CA VAL A 51 -9.60 -8.60 -5.18
C VAL A 51 -10.58 -8.97 -6.30
N ALA A 52 -11.75 -8.31 -6.37
CA ALA A 52 -12.69 -8.52 -7.46
C ALA A 52 -12.16 -8.05 -8.84
N GLN A 53 -11.18 -7.16 -8.87
CA GLN A 53 -10.49 -6.75 -10.11
C GLN A 53 -9.40 -7.74 -10.50
N VAL A 54 -8.72 -8.36 -9.52
CA VAL A 54 -7.73 -9.43 -9.75
C VAL A 54 -8.33 -10.60 -10.54
N ASP A 55 -9.56 -11.03 -10.20
CA ASP A 55 -10.25 -12.10 -10.92
C ASP A 55 -10.53 -11.77 -12.40
N LYS A 56 -10.65 -10.48 -12.75
CA LYS A 56 -10.92 -10.04 -14.12
C LYS A 56 -9.66 -9.85 -14.95
N LEU A 57 -8.58 -9.41 -14.31
CA LEU A 57 -7.29 -9.11 -14.96
C LEU A 57 -6.39 -10.35 -15.09
N SER A 58 -6.63 -11.39 -14.29
CA SER A 58 -5.86 -12.63 -14.33
C SER A 58 -6.00 -13.42 -15.63
N GLU A 59 -6.96 -13.11 -16.51
CA GLU A 59 -7.03 -13.72 -17.85
C GLU A 59 -6.08 -13.06 -18.87
N GLU A 60 -5.53 -11.87 -18.59
CA GLU A 60 -4.96 -11.00 -19.63
C GLU A 60 -3.45 -10.70 -19.48
N VAL A 61 -2.82 -10.98 -18.32
CA VAL A 61 -1.41 -10.60 -18.04
C VAL A 61 -0.64 -11.72 -17.33
N GLU A 62 0.35 -12.33 -18.00
CA GLU A 62 0.96 -13.60 -17.56
C GLU A 62 1.89 -13.51 -16.33
N ASP A 63 2.56 -12.39 -16.02
CA ASP A 63 3.70 -12.44 -15.09
C ASP A 63 3.76 -11.38 -13.94
N SER A 64 3.30 -10.14 -14.14
CA SER A 64 3.50 -9.04 -13.16
C SER A 64 2.67 -9.16 -11.85
N PRO A 65 1.35 -9.47 -11.87
CA PRO A 65 0.53 -9.37 -10.66
C PRO A 65 0.64 -10.55 -9.69
N ARG A 66 1.23 -11.69 -10.10
CA ARG A 66 1.17 -12.96 -9.34
C ARG A 66 1.78 -12.87 -7.94
N LYS A 67 2.93 -12.21 -7.80
CA LYS A 67 3.63 -12.10 -6.50
C LYS A 67 2.86 -11.26 -5.48
N VAL A 68 2.30 -10.14 -5.91
CA VAL A 68 1.49 -9.25 -5.04
C VAL A 68 0.25 -9.97 -4.55
N ILE A 69 -0.38 -10.76 -5.43
CA ILE A 69 -1.56 -11.58 -5.12
C ILE A 69 -1.21 -12.66 -4.08
N GLU A 70 -0.08 -13.35 -4.23
CA GLU A 70 0.39 -14.33 -3.25
C GLU A 70 0.73 -13.72 -1.89
N ASP A 71 1.44 -12.58 -1.89
CA ASP A 71 1.78 -11.86 -0.67
C ASP A 71 0.51 -11.36 0.05
N LEU A 72 -0.48 -10.87 -0.69
CA LEU A 72 -1.80 -10.48 -0.15
C LEU A 72 -2.52 -11.68 0.47
N LYS A 73 -2.54 -12.82 -0.24
CA LYS A 73 -3.16 -14.05 0.27
C LYS A 73 -2.52 -14.48 1.60
N HIS A 74 -1.19 -14.49 1.66
CA HIS A 74 -0.48 -14.85 2.89
C HIS A 74 -0.79 -13.91 4.05
N LEU A 75 -0.88 -12.59 3.79
CA LEU A 75 -1.27 -11.62 4.81
C LEU A 75 -2.71 -11.84 5.33
N LEU A 76 -3.66 -12.17 4.45
CA LEU A 76 -5.04 -12.45 4.82
C LEU A 76 -5.15 -13.72 5.67
N GLU A 77 -4.49 -14.81 5.29
CA GLU A 77 -4.45 -16.06 6.08
C GLU A 77 -3.83 -15.84 7.47
N LYS A 78 -2.76 -15.04 7.54
CA LYS A 78 -2.15 -14.64 8.81
C LYS A 78 -3.09 -13.77 9.66
N ALA A 79 -3.92 -12.93 9.03
CA ALA A 79 -4.94 -12.15 9.73
C ALA A 79 -5.98 -13.06 10.36
N VAL A 80 -6.49 -14.04 9.60
CA VAL A 80 -7.48 -15.00 10.08
C VAL A 80 -6.96 -15.71 11.31
N SER A 81 -5.79 -16.34 11.20
CA SER A 81 -5.20 -17.10 12.31
C SER A 81 -4.96 -16.26 13.57
N LEU A 82 -4.50 -15.01 13.45
CA LEU A 82 -4.31 -14.12 14.60
C LEU A 82 -5.62 -13.70 15.26
N VAL A 83 -6.64 -13.38 14.46
CA VAL A 83 -7.94 -12.90 14.95
C VAL A 83 -8.72 -14.05 15.60
N GLU A 84 -8.70 -15.24 15.02
CA GLU A 84 -9.31 -16.45 15.59
C GLU A 84 -8.63 -16.83 16.91
N ALA A 85 -7.30 -16.93 16.92
CA ALA A 85 -6.54 -17.23 18.13
C ALA A 85 -6.80 -16.18 19.23
N TYR A 86 -6.94 -14.91 18.85
CA TYR A 86 -7.32 -13.85 19.79
C TYR A 86 -8.72 -14.07 20.37
N ALA A 87 -9.69 -14.40 19.52
CA ALA A 87 -11.06 -14.66 19.93
C ALA A 87 -11.13 -15.83 20.92
N GLU A 88 -10.33 -16.87 20.74
CA GLU A 88 -10.29 -18.05 21.60
C GLU A 88 -9.67 -17.81 23.00
N LEU A 89 -8.92 -16.71 23.18
CA LEU A 89 -8.31 -16.42 24.47
C LEU A 89 -9.34 -16.17 25.58
N ARG A 90 -9.21 -16.94 26.67
CA ARG A 90 -9.94 -16.72 27.91
C ARG A 90 -9.78 -15.28 28.40
N ARG A 91 -10.85 -14.69 28.94
CA ARG A 91 -10.91 -13.27 29.37
C ARG A 91 -9.77 -12.85 30.30
N ARG A 92 -9.27 -13.77 31.14
CA ARG A 92 -8.19 -13.49 32.12
C ARG A 92 -6.77 -13.46 31.52
N ASN A 93 -6.56 -13.87 30.27
CA ASN A 93 -5.24 -13.95 29.64
C ASN A 93 -4.74 -12.59 29.11
N LEU A 94 -4.67 -11.57 29.97
CA LEU A 94 -4.42 -10.17 29.58
C LEU A 94 -3.08 -9.98 28.83
N LEU A 95 -1.99 -10.59 29.31
CA LEU A 95 -0.68 -10.45 28.66
C LEU A 95 -0.67 -11.04 27.24
N LYS A 96 -1.26 -12.23 27.05
CA LYS A 96 -1.41 -12.82 25.72
C LYS A 96 -2.27 -11.91 24.84
N LYS A 97 -3.41 -11.43 25.35
CA LYS A 97 -4.30 -10.51 24.61
C LYS A 97 -3.59 -9.24 24.17
N PHE A 98 -2.73 -8.66 25.02
CA PHE A 98 -1.91 -7.51 24.66
C PHE A 98 -0.94 -7.83 23.50
N ARG A 99 -0.25 -8.97 23.55
CA ARG A 99 0.65 -9.42 22.47
C ARG A 99 -0.09 -9.61 21.15
N TYR A 100 -1.25 -10.25 21.17
CA TYR A 100 -2.07 -10.42 19.96
C TYR A 100 -2.60 -9.08 19.44
N LYS A 101 -3.04 -8.17 20.31
CA LYS A 101 -3.45 -6.81 19.90
C LYS A 101 -2.33 -6.09 19.16
N ARG A 102 -1.09 -6.19 19.65
CA ARG A 102 0.08 -5.62 18.97
C ARG A 102 0.31 -6.27 17.60
N ARG A 103 0.25 -7.60 17.50
CA ARG A 103 0.41 -8.31 16.22
C ARG A 103 -0.67 -7.97 15.21
N ILE A 104 -1.93 -7.84 15.64
CA ILE A 104 -3.04 -7.41 14.79
C ILE A 104 -2.81 -5.97 14.29
N LYS A 105 -2.25 -5.09 15.14
CA LYS A 105 -1.87 -3.73 14.74
C LYS A 105 -0.79 -3.72 13.65
N GLU A 106 0.27 -4.49 13.88
CA GLU A 106 1.38 -4.60 12.92
C GLU A 106 0.88 -5.16 11.59
N LEU A 107 -0.01 -6.15 11.62
CA LEU A 107 -0.59 -6.72 10.42
C LEU A 107 -1.52 -5.74 9.67
N GLU A 108 -2.37 -4.99 10.37
CA GLU A 108 -3.20 -3.95 9.74
C GLU A 108 -2.34 -2.88 9.05
N ALA A 109 -1.19 -2.54 9.65
CA ALA A 109 -0.23 -1.62 9.02
C ALA A 109 0.42 -2.24 7.78
N SER A 110 0.81 -3.52 7.82
CA SER A 110 1.34 -4.22 6.64
C SER A 110 0.33 -4.30 5.50
N LEU A 111 -0.95 -4.58 5.79
CA LEU A 111 -2.01 -4.60 4.79
C LEU A 111 -2.21 -3.21 4.16
N ARG A 112 -2.23 -2.14 4.97
CA ARG A 112 -2.31 -0.77 4.45
C ARG A 112 -1.12 -0.43 3.56
N TRP A 113 0.10 -0.74 4.02
CA TRP A 113 1.31 -0.47 3.24
C TRP A 113 1.27 -1.16 1.87
N MET A 114 0.85 -2.42 1.82
CA MET A 114 0.73 -3.16 0.56
C MET A 114 -0.26 -2.50 -0.40
N ILE A 115 -1.41 -2.04 0.09
CA ILE A 115 -2.42 -1.36 -0.74
C ILE A 115 -1.93 0.02 -1.20
N ASP A 116 -1.39 0.80 -0.27
CA ASP A 116 -1.06 2.20 -0.48
C ASP A 116 0.26 2.38 -1.25
N VAL A 117 1.18 1.42 -1.13
CA VAL A 117 2.53 1.53 -1.73
C VAL A 117 2.73 0.43 -2.77
N ASP A 118 2.66 -0.84 -2.40
CA ASP A 118 3.07 -1.92 -3.30
C ASP A 118 2.15 -2.00 -4.53
N VAL A 119 0.83 -1.92 -4.36
CA VAL A 119 -0.12 -1.90 -5.49
C VAL A 119 0.09 -0.67 -6.38
N GLN A 120 0.31 0.51 -5.79
CA GLN A 120 0.53 1.74 -6.57
C GLN A 120 1.86 1.71 -7.35
N VAL A 121 2.93 1.19 -6.73
CA VAL A 121 4.23 1.04 -7.39
C VAL A 121 4.11 0.08 -8.58
N ASN A 122 3.41 -1.05 -8.42
CA ASN A 122 3.21 -1.99 -9.53
C ASN A 122 2.40 -1.36 -10.67
N GLN A 123 1.32 -0.64 -10.36
CA GLN A 123 0.57 0.12 -11.38
C GLN A 123 1.46 1.13 -12.12
N TRP A 124 2.37 1.80 -11.41
CA TRP A 124 3.28 2.77 -12.00
C TRP A 124 4.33 2.11 -12.91
N VAL A 125 4.82 0.92 -12.52
CA VAL A 125 5.70 0.09 -13.36
C VAL A 125 4.99 -0.30 -14.64
N ASP A 126 3.75 -0.80 -14.56
CA ASP A 126 2.97 -1.21 -15.73
C ASP A 126 2.70 -0.02 -16.68
N ILE A 127 2.35 1.15 -16.14
CA ILE A 127 2.18 2.39 -16.93
C ILE A 127 3.49 2.78 -17.63
N LYS A 128 4.63 2.68 -16.93
CA LYS A 128 5.94 3.01 -17.50
C LYS A 128 6.34 2.04 -18.61
N GLU A 129 6.07 0.75 -18.44
CA GLU A 129 6.30 -0.25 -19.47
C GLU A 129 5.42 0.00 -20.70
N LEU A 130 4.14 0.32 -20.50
CA LEU A 130 3.23 0.70 -21.58
C LEU A 130 3.73 1.93 -22.35
N MET A 131 4.19 2.97 -21.64
CA MET A 131 4.77 4.17 -22.27
C MET A 131 6.03 3.84 -23.08
N ALA A 132 6.89 2.94 -22.59
CA ALA A 132 8.07 2.51 -23.32
C ALA A 132 7.70 1.78 -24.62
N LYS A 133 6.75 0.83 -24.55
CA LYS A 133 6.22 0.12 -25.72
C LYS A 133 5.56 1.06 -26.73
N MET A 134 4.80 2.06 -26.27
CA MET A 134 4.18 3.06 -27.13
C MET A 134 5.21 3.95 -27.82
N SER A 135 6.27 4.36 -27.10
CA SER A 135 7.39 5.10 -27.68
C SER A 135 8.08 4.30 -28.78
N GLU A 136 8.35 3.01 -28.54
CA GLU A 136 8.94 2.12 -29.53
C GLU A 136 8.06 1.92 -30.77
N MET A 137 6.73 1.84 -30.60
CA MET A 137 5.81 1.81 -31.74
C MET A 137 5.85 3.12 -32.52
N ASN A 138 5.86 4.27 -31.85
CA ASN A 138 5.91 5.57 -32.51
C ASN A 138 7.21 5.75 -33.30
N THR A 139 8.36 5.31 -32.79
CA THR A 139 9.62 5.36 -33.55
C THR A 139 9.61 4.47 -34.78
N LYS A 140 9.09 3.25 -34.66
CA LYS A 140 8.91 2.32 -35.80
C LYS A 140 7.96 2.90 -36.85
N LEU A 141 6.86 3.54 -36.42
CA LEU A 141 5.90 4.18 -37.32
C LEU A 141 6.54 5.38 -38.04
N ASP A 142 7.32 6.20 -37.34
CA ASP A 142 8.10 7.30 -37.92
C ASP A 142 9.13 6.82 -38.95
N GLU A 143 9.75 5.67 -38.72
CA GLU A 143 10.71 5.05 -39.65
C GLU A 143 10.02 4.56 -40.94
N ILE A 144 8.82 3.96 -40.81
CA ILE A 144 7.99 3.57 -41.95
C ILE A 144 7.49 4.80 -42.72
N THR A 145 7.12 5.88 -42.03
CA THR A 145 6.61 7.12 -42.65
C THR A 145 7.72 7.92 -43.34
N ARG A 146 8.98 7.76 -42.89
CA ARG A 146 10.17 8.36 -43.52
C ARG A 146 10.72 7.56 -44.70
N GLN A 147 10.38 6.28 -44.82
CA GLN A 147 10.71 5.52 -46.03
C GLN A 147 9.88 6.09 -47.19
N PRO A 148 10.51 6.57 -48.28
CA PRO A 148 9.79 6.84 -49.50
C PRO A 148 9.14 5.51 -49.92
N THR A 149 7.82 5.42 -49.86
CA THR A 149 7.15 4.51 -50.77
C THR A 149 7.56 5.00 -52.14
N ASP A 150 8.30 4.20 -52.90
CA ASP A 150 8.68 4.50 -54.28
C ASP A 150 7.41 4.58 -55.15
N CYS A 151 6.65 5.65 -54.94
CA CYS A 151 5.59 6.09 -55.80
C CYS A 151 6.29 6.71 -57.00
N ILE A 152 6.28 5.96 -58.09
CA ILE A 152 6.63 6.38 -59.44
C ILE A 152 6.13 7.82 -59.66
N CYS A 153 7.07 8.75 -59.73
CA CYS A 153 6.81 10.16 -59.96
C CYS A 153 6.17 10.37 -61.34
N PHE A 154 4.94 10.89 -61.37
CA PHE A 154 4.51 11.75 -62.46
C PHE A 154 4.86 13.19 -62.10
N LYS A 155 5.79 13.76 -62.88
CA LYS A 155 6.25 15.15 -62.75
C LYS A 155 5.09 16.11 -62.99
N SER A 156 4.96 17.07 -62.10
CA SER A 156 4.50 18.42 -62.45
C SER A 156 5.18 19.41 -61.51
N ASP A 157 6.00 20.27 -62.09
CA ASP A 157 6.53 21.50 -61.51
C ASP A 157 5.32 22.34 -60.97
N HIS A 158 5.38 23.27 -60.00
CA HIS A 158 6.10 24.55 -59.97
C HIS A 158 6.03 25.22 -58.56
N SER A 159 7.08 26.00 -58.25
CA SER A 159 7.14 27.24 -57.43
C SER A 159 6.95 27.26 -55.88
N THR A 160 8.11 27.34 -55.21
CA THR A 160 8.55 28.25 -54.12
C THR A 160 7.52 29.16 -53.42
N SER A 161 7.54 29.13 -52.07
CA SER A 161 7.46 30.35 -51.25
C SER A 161 8.18 30.16 -49.90
N GLN A 162 9.10 31.07 -49.59
CA GLN A 162 9.80 31.21 -48.32
C GLN A 162 8.88 31.85 -47.27
N SER A 163 9.02 31.47 -46.00
CA SER A 163 8.70 32.35 -44.88
C SER A 163 9.66 32.11 -43.71
N SER A 164 10.43 33.15 -43.42
CA SER A 164 11.31 33.36 -42.27
C SER A 164 10.51 33.55 -40.97
N ASN A 165 11.06 33.13 -39.83
CA ASN A 165 11.43 34.02 -38.69
C ASN A 165 11.92 33.23 -37.45
N GLN A 166 13.21 33.44 -37.14
CA GLN A 166 13.85 33.78 -35.84
C GLN A 166 12.89 34.26 -34.70
N ASP A 167 13.10 34.18 -33.38
CA ASP A 167 14.23 33.83 -32.48
C ASP A 167 13.72 33.92 -31.00
N ILE A 168 14.61 33.71 -30.00
CA ILE A 168 14.66 34.38 -28.66
C ILE A 168 14.08 33.68 -27.38
N VAL A 169 15.06 33.24 -26.56
CA VAL A 169 15.33 33.53 -25.11
C VAL A 169 14.96 32.56 -23.98
N GLU A 170 16.04 32.28 -23.24
CA GLU A 170 16.29 31.60 -21.98
C GLU A 170 15.93 32.50 -20.76
N GLU A 171 15.35 31.95 -19.70
CA GLU A 171 15.54 32.54 -18.36
C GLU A 171 15.44 31.46 -17.27
N THR A 172 16.53 31.35 -16.53
CA THR A 172 16.66 30.64 -15.25
C THR A 172 16.36 31.64 -14.16
N ASP A 173 15.63 31.28 -13.10
CA ASP A 173 15.84 31.96 -11.83
C ASP A 173 15.73 31.03 -10.62
N ARG A 174 16.64 31.29 -9.68
CA ARG A 174 16.94 30.55 -8.47
C ARG A 174 16.16 31.12 -7.28
N SER A 175 16.04 30.23 -6.29
CA SER A 175 16.09 30.52 -4.84
C SER A 175 14.83 31.06 -4.17
N LEU A 176 14.42 30.37 -3.10
CA LEU A 176 14.51 30.95 -1.77
C LEU A 176 14.68 29.82 -0.74
N GLU A 177 15.83 29.82 -0.07
CA GLU A 177 16.03 29.15 1.21
C GLU A 177 15.20 29.88 2.27
N GLU A 178 14.48 29.15 3.12
CA GLU A 178 14.14 29.67 4.44
C GLU A 178 14.64 28.69 5.49
N ASN A 179 15.78 29.07 6.05
CA ASN A 179 16.38 28.51 7.24
C ASN A 179 15.45 28.79 8.43
N VAL A 180 14.91 27.75 9.06
CA VAL A 180 14.44 27.84 10.45
C VAL A 180 15.34 26.94 11.29
N GLU A 181 16.51 27.48 11.58
CA GLU A 181 17.39 27.03 12.64
C GLU A 181 16.78 27.51 13.96
N CYS A 182 16.18 26.62 14.73
CA CYS A 182 15.79 26.89 16.12
C CYS A 182 16.62 26.00 17.04
N LEU A 183 17.58 26.64 17.70
CA LEU A 183 18.37 26.16 18.83
C LEU A 183 17.54 25.32 19.79
N SER A 184 17.81 24.02 19.85
CA SER A 184 17.42 23.20 21.01
C SER A 184 18.62 23.09 21.94
N ASP A 185 18.50 23.80 23.05
CA ASP A 185 19.35 23.72 24.23
C ASP A 185 19.71 22.27 24.59
N GLY A 186 20.99 22.05 24.90
CA GLY A 186 21.63 20.75 25.08
C GLY A 186 21.27 20.05 26.39
N SER A 187 19.98 19.92 26.69
CA SER A 187 19.50 19.08 27.78
C SER A 187 19.08 17.71 27.25
N LYS A 188 19.74 16.66 27.72
CA LYS A 188 19.33 15.27 27.43
C LYS A 188 17.87 15.10 27.90
N PRO A 189 16.94 14.58 27.07
CA PRO A 189 15.56 14.42 27.49
C PRO A 189 15.49 13.37 28.60
N LYS A 190 15.24 13.83 29.82
CA LYS A 190 15.09 12.98 31.00
C LYS A 190 13.63 12.56 31.09
N ILE A 191 13.36 11.28 30.80
CA ILE A 191 12.00 10.74 30.89
C ILE A 191 11.77 10.29 32.33
N ASP A 192 10.74 10.87 32.96
CA ASP A 192 10.32 10.56 34.33
C ASP A 192 8.93 9.90 34.29
N ILE A 193 8.85 8.65 34.74
CA ILE A 193 7.62 7.87 34.74
C ILE A 193 7.21 7.59 36.18
N HIS A 194 6.04 8.12 36.56
CA HIS A 194 5.41 7.87 37.85
C HIS A 194 4.26 6.87 37.69
N ILE A 195 4.33 5.75 38.42
CA ILE A 195 3.24 4.77 38.51
C ILE A 195 2.76 4.74 39.95
N TYR A 196 1.53 5.23 40.16
CA TYR A 196 0.84 5.20 41.45
C TYR A 196 -0.32 4.21 41.39
N TRP A 197 -0.48 3.39 42.44
CA TRP A 197 -1.73 2.66 42.65
C TRP A 197 -2.03 2.45 44.13
N SER A 198 -3.31 2.53 44.46
CA SER A 198 -3.83 2.27 45.80
C SER A 198 -4.47 0.88 45.86
N SER A 199 -4.21 0.13 46.94
CA SER A 199 -4.83 -1.18 47.17
C SER A 199 -5.94 -1.06 48.20
N ARG A 200 -7.21 -1.20 47.78
CA ARG A 200 -8.39 -1.25 48.67
C ARG A 200 -8.27 -2.27 49.81
N LYS A 201 -7.49 -3.34 49.60
CA LYS A 201 -7.36 -4.45 50.57
C LYS A 201 -6.34 -4.16 51.68
N ARG A 202 -5.47 -3.17 51.50
CA ARG A 202 -4.39 -2.86 52.46
C ARG A 202 -4.37 -1.40 52.93
N ASN A 203 -5.27 -0.53 52.43
CA ASN A 203 -5.26 0.92 52.70
C ASN A 203 -3.84 1.51 52.61
N LYS A 204 -3.11 1.06 51.59
CA LYS A 204 -1.72 1.44 51.37
C LYS A 204 -1.57 1.84 49.91
N ASP A 205 -1.05 3.03 49.75
CA ASP A 205 -0.68 3.60 48.48
C ASP A 205 0.74 3.18 48.15
N ARG A 206 0.96 2.84 46.89
CA ARG A 206 2.26 2.42 46.38
C ARG A 206 2.60 3.31 45.21
N GLU A 207 3.83 3.80 45.24
CA GLU A 207 4.39 4.61 44.17
C GLU A 207 5.72 4.01 43.74
N ILE A 208 5.93 3.95 42.43
CA ILE A 208 7.22 3.62 41.84
C ILE A 208 7.55 4.71 40.83
N ARG A 209 8.74 5.30 40.96
CA ARG A 209 9.27 6.33 40.07
C ARG A 209 10.45 5.76 39.30
N PHE A 210 10.42 5.90 37.98
CA PHE A 210 11.55 5.56 37.11
C PHE A 210 12.07 6.81 36.45
N VAL A 211 13.37 7.03 36.60
CA VAL A 211 14.07 8.17 36.01
C VAL A 211 15.08 7.62 35.01
N LEU A 212 14.84 7.81 33.72
CA LEU A 212 15.80 7.48 32.67
C LEU A 212 16.61 8.73 32.33
N LYS A 213 17.94 8.62 32.45
CA LYS A 213 18.92 9.65 32.10
C LYS A 213 19.45 9.45 30.68
#